data_AF-A0A4Y7K0S9-F1
#
_entry.id   AF-A0A4Y7K0S9-F1
#
_cell.length_a   1.000
_cell.length_b   1.000
_cell.length_c   1.000
_cell.angle_alpha   90.00
_cell.angle_beta   90.00
_cell.angle_gamma   90.00
#
_symmetry.space_group_name_H-M   'P 1'
#
loop_
_entity.id
_entity.type
_entity.pdbx_description
1 polymer ?
#
loop_
_entity_poly.entity_id
_entity_poly.type
_entity_poly.pdbx_seq_one_letter_code
_entity_poly.pdbx_strand_id
1 'polypeptide(L)' 'MMISFRPREEVDQVSSYNTILLHSTNQLFEYKAYFIDLDMKPLKKMEYYYELDQKIVRCYSRLETAVHGFPDSQE' A
#
# COMPACT_ATOMS: atom_id res chain seq x y z
N MET A 1 -4.75 4.67 -4.57
CA MET A 1 -5.36 3.72 -5.52
C MET A 1 -6.83 3.56 -5.17
N MET A 2 -7.70 3.47 -6.19
CA MET A 2 -9.12 3.18 -6.01
C MET A 2 -9.51 1.98 -6.87
N ILE A 3 -10.21 1.01 -6.29
CA ILE A 3 -10.76 -0.15 -7.00
C ILE A 3 -12.28 -0.09 -6.88
N SER A 4 -12.97 -0.06 -8.03
CA SER A 4 -14.42 -0.03 -8.09
C SER A 4 -14.94 -1.37 -8.59
N PHE A 5 -15.96 -1.90 -7.94
CA PHE A 5 -16.58 -3.18 -8.29
C PHE A 5 -18.04 -2.97 -8.71
N ARG A 6 -18.49 -3.74 -9.70
CA ARG A 6 -19.88 -3.81 -10.14
C ARG A 6 -20.29 -5.27 -10.27
N PRO A 7 -21.39 -5.72 -9.63
CA PRO A 7 -21.91 -7.07 -9.86
C PRO A 7 -22.37 -7.20 -11.32
N ARG A 8 -22.16 -8.38 -11.91
CA ARG A 8 -22.56 -8.66 -13.29
C ARG A 8 -23.70 -9.67 -13.31
N GLU A 9 -24.84 -9.26 -13.86
CA GLU A 9 -26.07 -10.08 -13.95
C GLU A 9 -26.18 -10.85 -15.27
N GLU A 10 -25.68 -10.31 -16.39
CA GLU A 10 -25.76 -10.94 -17.71
C GLU A 10 -24.38 -11.35 -18.27
N VAL A 11 -24.32 -12.59 -18.77
CA VAL A 11 -23.10 -13.21 -19.32
C VAL A 11 -22.87 -12.77 -20.78
N ASP A 12 -23.89 -12.28 -21.49
CA ASP A 12 -23.89 -12.20 -22.96
C ASP A 12 -23.32 -10.92 -23.56
N GLN A 13 -23.09 -9.86 -22.78
CA GLN A 13 -22.40 -8.66 -23.27
C GLN A 13 -20.90 -8.72 -22.97
N VAL A 14 -20.07 -8.77 -24.00
CA VAL A 14 -18.61 -8.66 -23.87
C VAL A 14 -18.27 -7.31 -23.26
N SER A 15 -17.95 -7.31 -21.98
CA SER A 15 -17.49 -6.15 -21.24
C SER A 15 -16.00 -5.97 -21.44
N SER A 16 -15.56 -4.74 -21.70
CA SER A 16 -14.13 -4.40 -21.79
C SER A 16 -13.45 -4.31 -20.42
N TYR A 17 -14.17 -4.57 -19.32
CA TYR A 17 -13.63 -4.49 -17.97
C TYR A 17 -13.10 -5.84 -17.50
N ASN A 18 -12.08 -5.78 -16.65
CA ASN A 18 -11.58 -6.98 -15.99
C ASN A 18 -12.66 -7.54 -15.07
N THR A 19 -12.74 -8.86 -14.97
CA THR A 19 -13.70 -9.56 -14.13
C THR A 19 -13.02 -10.43 -13.09
N ILE A 20 -13.70 -10.66 -11.98
CA ILE A 20 -13.31 -11.64 -10.97
C ILE A 20 -14.53 -12.49 -10.59
N LEU A 21 -14.35 -13.80 -10.57
CA LEU A 21 -15.36 -14.76 -10.10
C LEU A 21 -15.09 -15.05 -8.62
N LEU A 22 -16.06 -14.73 -7.77
CA LEU A 22 -16.01 -15.05 -6.34
C LEU A 22 -16.60 -16.44 -6.12
N HIS A 23 -15.75 -17.46 -6.08
CA HIS A 23 -16.18 -18.87 -5.98
C HIS A 23 -17.06 -19.19 -4.76
N SER A 24 -16.89 -18.48 -3.63
CA SER A 24 -17.66 -18.73 -2.41
C SER A 24 -19.15 -18.37 -2.55
N THR A 25 -19.48 -17.39 -3.37
CA THR A 25 -20.87 -16.95 -3.62
C THR A 25 -21.33 -17.22 -5.04
N ASN A 26 -20.44 -17.74 -5.89
CA ASN A 26 -20.64 -17.95 -7.33
C ASN A 26 -21.09 -16.67 -8.05
N GLN A 27 -20.61 -15.50 -7.61
CA GLN A 27 -20.93 -14.21 -8.19
C GLN A 27 -19.79 -13.67 -9.05
N LEU A 28 -20.15 -13.07 -10.18
CA LEU A 28 -19.21 -12.42 -11.08
C LEU A 28 -19.21 -10.91 -10.83
N PHE A 29 -18.03 -10.33 -10.65
CA PHE A 29 -17.86 -8.88 -10.52
C PHE A 29 -16.95 -8.35 -11.60
N GLU A 30 -17.34 -7.24 -12.20
CA GLU A 30 -16.43 -6.42 -12.98
C GLU A 30 -15.70 -5.47 -12.04
N TYR A 31 -14.44 -5.17 -12.36
CA TYR A 31 -13.70 -4.17 -11.64
C TYR A 31 -12.90 -3.24 -12.54
N LYS A 32 -12.61 -2.07 -12.00
CA LYS A 32 -11.63 -1.13 -12.55
C LYS A 32 -10.71 -0.66 -11.44
N ALA A 33 -9.43 -0.47 -11.76
CA ALA A 33 -8.45 0.08 -10.85
C ALA A 33 -7.91 1.40 -11.41
N TYR A 34 -7.80 2.40 -10.54
CA TYR A 34 -7.29 3.72 -10.90
C TYR A 34 -6.24 4.17 -9.88
N PHE A 35 -5.12 4.69 -10.38
CA PHE A 35 -4.21 5.48 -9.57
C PHE A 35 -4.80 6.88 -9.37
N ILE A 36 -4.83 7.33 -8.11
CA ILE A 36 -5.31 8.63 -7.68
C ILE A 36 -4.23 9.25 -6.77
N ASP A 37 -4.26 10.57 -6.59
CA ASP A 37 -3.20 11.34 -5.89
C ASP A 37 -1.83 11.19 -6.59
N LEU A 38 -1.79 11.58 -7.87
CA LEU A 38 -0.57 11.61 -8.69
C LEU A 38 0.04 13.02 -8.77
N ASP A 39 -0.18 13.84 -7.74
CA ASP A 39 0.29 15.21 -7.72
C ASP A 39 1.82 15.26 -7.60
N MET A 40 2.44 16.09 -8.45
CA MET A 40 3.87 16.34 -8.37
C MET A 40 4.25 16.90 -7.00
N LYS A 41 5.23 16.28 -6.35
CA LYS A 41 5.73 16.77 -5.07
C LYS A 41 6.83 17.82 -5.31
N PRO A 42 6.85 18.93 -4.55
CA PRO A 42 7.86 19.98 -4.74
C PRO A 42 9.28 19.49 -4.43
N LEU A 43 10.27 19.87 -5.24
CA LEU A 43 11.68 19.52 -5.03
C LEU A 43 12.22 19.94 -3.66
N LYS A 44 11.79 21.11 -3.15
CA LYS A 44 12.17 21.62 -1.82
C LYS A 44 11.81 20.66 -0.67
N LYS A 45 10.86 19.73 -0.87
CA LYS A 45 10.53 18.73 0.15
C LYS A 45 11.59 17.64 0.30
N MET A 46 12.58 17.55 -0.59
CA MET A 46 13.64 16.54 -0.48
C MET A 46 14.41 16.63 0.83
N GLU A 47 14.80 17.84 1.27
CA GLU A 47 15.49 18.05 2.54
C GLU A 47 14.60 17.63 3.73
N TYR A 48 13.33 18.03 3.70
CA TYR A 48 12.35 17.63 4.71
C TYR A 48 12.18 16.11 4.78
N TYR A 49 12.07 15.43 3.64
CA TYR A 49 11.93 13.97 3.59
C TYR A 49 13.18 13.26 4.08
N TYR A 50 14.38 13.79 3.78
CA TYR A 50 15.64 13.26 4.31
C TYR A 50 15.70 13.34 5.84
N GLU A 51 15.38 14.51 6.42
CA GLU A 51 15.35 14.67 7.88
C GLU A 51 14.32 13.78 8.55
N LEU A 52 13.15 13.62 7.92
CA LEU A 52 12.08 12.77 8.41
C LEU A 52 12.51 11.30 8.42
N ASP A 53 13.12 10.82 7.35
CA ASP A 53 13.66 9.46 7.26
C ASP A 53 14.70 9.20 8.37
N GLN A 54 15.66 10.12 8.53
CA GLN A 54 16.66 10.03 9.59
C GLN A 54 16.05 10.00 11.01
N LYS A 55 14.90 10.66 11.23
CA LYS A 55 14.18 10.58 12.51
C LYS A 55 13.48 9.24 12.67
N ILE A 56 12.82 8.73 11.63
CA ILE A 56 12.16 7.43 11.63
C ILE A 56 13.17 6.32 11.95
N VAL A 57 14.27 6.25 11.20
CA VAL A 57 15.33 5.25 11.42
C VAL A 57 15.87 5.31 12.84
N ARG A 58 16.26 6.50 13.32
CA ARG A 58 16.76 6.67 14.69
C ARG A 58 15.77 6.22 15.75
N CYS A 59 14.48 6.48 15.56
CA CYS A 59 13.43 6.02 16.48
C CYS A 59 13.32 4.49 16.49
N TYR A 60 13.26 3.86 15.31
CA TYR A 60 13.16 2.40 15.20
C TYR A 60 14.40 1.68 15.75
N SER A 61 15.61 2.15 15.44
CA SER A 61 16.85 1.56 15.98
C SER A 61 16.95 1.67 17.50
N ARG A 62 16.48 2.77 18.10
CA ARG A 62 16.42 2.92 19.56
C ARG A 62 15.43 1.96 20.20
N LEU A 63 14.26 1.76 19.58
CA LEU A 63 13.26 0.80 20.04
C LEU A 63 13.81 -0.64 19.95
N GLU A 64 14.44 -0.98 18.84
CA GLU A 64 15.07 -2.30 18.63
C GLU A 64 16.15 -2.58 19.68
N THR A 65 17.02 -1.59 19.95
CA THR A 65 18.06 -1.71 20.98
C THR A 65 17.48 -1.84 22.39
N ALA A 66 16.38 -1.12 22.68
CA ALA A 66 15.69 -1.21 23.97
C ALA A 66 14.95 -2.56 24.15
N VAL A 67 14.47 -3.17 23.06
CA VAL A 67 13.76 -4.47 23.07
C VAL A 67 14.74 -5.64 23.13
N HIS A 68 15.89 -5.54 22.47
CA HIS A 68 16.88 -6.63 22.42
C HIS A 68 17.99 -6.55 23.46
N GLY A 69 18.05 -5.46 24.24
CA GLY A 69 19.12 -5.22 25.21
C GLY A 69 20.46 -4.98 24.53
N PHE A 70 21.35 -4.23 25.19
CA PHE A 70 22.76 -4.25 24.79
C PHE A 70 23.25 -5.70 24.88
N PRO A 71 23.93 -6.26 23.87
CA PRO A 71 24.66 -7.50 24.11
C PRO A 71 25.67 -7.17 25.21
N ASP A 72 25.54 -7.87 26.36
CA ASP A 72 26.46 -7.76 27.48
C ASP A 72 27.89 -7.74 26.91
N SER A 73 28.61 -6.66 27.19
CA SER A 73 30.04 -6.59 27.02
C SER A 73 30.65 -7.69 27.88
N GLN A 74 30.93 -8.84 27.27
CA GLN A 74 31.73 -9.89 27.87
C GLN A 74 33.19 -9.41 27.86
N GLU A 75 33.65 -8.91 29.01
CA GLU A 75 35.06 -8.99 29.42
C GLU A 75 35.40 -10.42 29.87
#